data_AF-A0A957JNT6-F1
#
_entry.id   AF-A0A957JNT6-F1
#
_cell.length_a   1.000
_cell.length_b   1.000
_cell.length_c   1.000
_cell.angle_alpha   90.00
_cell.angle_beta   90.00
_cell.angle_gamma   90.00
#
_symmetry.space_group_name_H-M   'P 1'
#
loop_
_entity.id
_entity.type
_entity.pdbx_description
1 polymer ?
#
loop_
_entity_poly.entity_id
_entity_poly.type
_entity_poly.pdbx_seq_one_letter_code
_entity_poly.pdbx_strand_id
1 'polypeptide(L)'
;MIGEGSLISNHQSPISIILLIFSLLLLSACTRTPPVVKIGLVGPFEGRERAIGYDVIYSARLAVRELNEAGGVHGYRVALVALDDGGNVDFARETAVSLTLDPAIIAVVGHWQPETTAVAAPIYAAAGIPFVPMGERPFGPTDPTTLPSDFLTAYAAITPFNETAGPYAATTYNAFQLLWQALATATTPISRDSIAASLSSHEYQGMTGSIP
;
A
#
# COMPACT_ATOMS: atom_id res chain seq x y z
N MET A 1 -12.20 71.37 42.74
CA MET A 1 -11.44 70.10 42.66
C MET A 1 -11.98 69.34 41.46
N ILE A 2 -11.27 69.40 40.34
CA ILE A 2 -11.66 68.79 39.07
C ILE A 2 -10.61 67.71 38.81
N GLY A 3 -11.01 66.44 38.80
CA GLY A 3 -10.13 65.31 38.51
C GLY A 3 -10.27 64.91 37.05
N GLU A 4 -9.23 65.15 36.25
CA GLU A 4 -9.16 64.69 34.86
C GLU A 4 -8.91 63.17 34.82
N GLY A 5 -9.88 62.43 34.29
CA GLY A 5 -9.73 61.02 33.95
C GLY A 5 -8.97 60.88 32.63
N SER A 6 -7.69 60.49 32.72
CA SER A 6 -6.86 60.16 31.56
C SER A 6 -7.39 58.89 30.89
N LEU A 7 -8.01 59.04 29.72
CA LEU A 7 -8.34 57.95 28.82
C LEU A 7 -7.04 57.47 28.15
N ILE A 8 -6.51 56.36 28.65
CA ILE A 8 -5.39 55.65 28.02
C ILE A 8 -5.93 54.95 26.76
N SER A 9 -5.68 55.53 25.57
CA SER A 9 -5.98 54.89 24.29
C SER A 9 -4.93 53.79 24.03
N ASN A 10 -5.38 52.54 24.09
CA ASN A 10 -4.55 51.38 23.79
C ASN A 10 -4.34 51.26 22.27
N HIS A 11 -3.36 51.99 21.74
CA HIS A 11 -3.00 51.93 20.32
C HIS A 11 -2.16 50.66 20.09
N GLN A 12 -2.81 49.52 19.84
CA GLN A 12 -2.09 48.31 19.44
C GLN A 12 -1.37 48.59 18.12
N SER A 13 -0.05 48.36 18.10
CA SER A 13 0.77 48.60 16.92
C SER A 13 0.41 47.60 15.81
N PRO A 14 0.37 47.99 14.53
CA PRO A 14 0.10 47.08 13.42
C PRO A 14 1.11 45.92 13.34
N ILE A 15 2.31 46.13 13.89
CA ILE A 15 3.38 45.12 14.01
C ILE A 15 2.98 43.99 14.97
N SER A 16 2.29 44.30 16.08
CA SER A 16 1.80 43.30 17.03
C SER A 16 0.72 42.40 16.42
N ILE A 17 -0.14 42.93 15.55
CA ILE A 17 -1.17 42.17 14.84
C ILE A 17 -0.53 41.23 13.80
N ILE A 18 0.46 41.71 13.06
CA ILE A 18 1.18 40.91 12.06
C ILE A 18 1.94 39.75 12.73
N LEU A 19 2.59 40.00 13.88
CA LEU A 19 3.26 38.96 14.67
C LEU A 19 2.28 37.92 15.21
N LEU A 20 1.08 38.34 15.64
CA LEU A 20 0.03 37.43 16.12
C LEU A 20 -0.52 36.55 14.99
N ILE A 21 -0.76 37.12 13.80
CA ILE A 21 -1.22 36.38 12.61
C ILE A 21 -0.15 35.39 12.14
N PHE A 22 1.13 35.81 12.12
CA PHE A 22 2.25 34.94 11.78
C PHE A 22 2.39 33.78 12.79
N SER A 23 2.18 34.06 14.09
CA SER A 23 2.18 33.03 15.13
C SER A 23 0.99 32.05 15.02
N LEU A 24 -0.21 32.53 14.63
CA LEU A 24 -1.37 31.67 14.34
C LEU A 24 -1.18 30.79 13.09
N LEU A 25 -0.51 31.32 12.06
CA LEU A 25 -0.14 30.56 10.85
C LEU A 25 0.86 29.43 11.17
N LEU A 26 1.81 29.67 12.09
CA LEU A 26 2.78 28.66 12.53
C LEU A 26 2.13 27.53 13.36
N LEU A 27 1.07 27.82 14.13
CA LEU A 27 0.35 26.80 14.91
C LEU A 27 -0.50 25.85 14.03
N SER A 28 -0.92 26.30 12.84
CA SER A 28 -1.67 25.47 11.90
C SER A 28 -0.79 24.45 11.15
N ALA A 29 0.53 24.51 11.33
CA ALA A 29 1.50 23.61 10.68
C ALA A 29 1.78 22.32 11.46
N CYS A 30 1.03 22.01 12.52
CA CYS A 30 1.07 20.68 13.14
C CYS A 30 0.41 19.65 12.20
N THR A 31 1.16 19.17 11.21
CA THR A 31 0.76 18.03 10.39
C THR A 31 0.84 16.77 11.25
N ARG A 32 -0.32 16.18 11.55
CA ARG A 32 -0.37 14.86 12.19
C ARG A 32 0.25 13.86 11.23
N THR A 33 1.34 13.20 11.63
CA THR A 33 1.94 12.12 10.84
C THR A 33 0.86 11.07 10.55
N PRO A 34 0.56 10.79 9.28
CA PRO A 34 -0.43 9.78 8.92
C PRO A 34 -0.06 8.43 9.56
N PRO A 35 -1.02 7.70 10.16
CA PRO A 35 -0.77 6.33 10.60
C PRO A 35 -0.37 5.44 9.42
N VAL A 36 0.39 4.38 9.70
CA VAL A 36 0.89 3.44 8.68
C VAL A 36 0.24 2.08 8.88
N VAL A 37 -0.31 1.54 7.80
CA VAL A 37 -0.69 0.11 7.69
C VAL A 37 0.29 -0.60 6.77
N LYS A 38 0.41 -1.91 6.92
CA LYS A 38 1.37 -2.72 6.17
C LYS A 38 0.66 -3.72 5.28
N ILE A 39 1.19 -3.89 4.07
CA ILE A 39 0.81 -4.97 3.15
C ILE A 39 1.97 -5.96 3.09
N GLY A 40 1.69 -7.23 3.38
CA GLY A 40 2.63 -8.31 3.16
C GLY A 40 2.73 -8.62 1.67
N LEU A 41 3.95 -8.78 1.16
CA LEU A 41 4.23 -9.28 -0.17
C LEU A 41 5.09 -10.53 -0.02
N VAL A 42 4.58 -11.67 -0.47
CA VAL A 42 5.32 -12.94 -0.35
C VAL A 42 5.52 -13.56 -1.72
N GLY A 43 6.77 -13.85 -2.05
CA GLY A 43 7.13 -14.54 -3.29
C GLY A 43 8.55 -15.08 -3.23
N PRO A 44 8.98 -15.79 -4.28
CA PRO A 44 10.32 -16.37 -4.35
C PRO A 44 11.31 -15.27 -4.74
N PHE A 45 11.78 -14.49 -3.77
CA PHE A 45 12.81 -13.47 -3.96
C PHE A 45 14.21 -14.08 -4.04
N GLU A 46 14.39 -15.28 -3.51
CA GLU A 46 15.64 -16.04 -3.60
C GLU A 46 15.46 -17.37 -4.36
N GLY A 47 16.58 -18.09 -4.55
CA GLY A 47 16.56 -19.42 -5.16
C GLY A 47 16.35 -19.43 -6.67
N ARG A 48 15.69 -20.50 -7.16
CA ARG A 48 15.54 -20.79 -8.61
C ARG A 48 14.53 -19.90 -9.30
N GLU A 49 13.55 -19.39 -8.57
CA GLU A 49 12.43 -18.61 -9.12
C GLU A 49 12.54 -17.10 -8.85
N ARG A 50 13.69 -16.63 -8.35
CA ARG A 50 13.98 -15.20 -8.09
C ARG A 50 13.67 -14.23 -9.24
N ALA A 51 13.64 -14.71 -10.48
CA ALA A 51 13.24 -13.89 -11.63
C ALA A 51 11.80 -13.37 -11.49
N ILE A 52 10.90 -14.18 -10.90
CA ILE A 52 9.54 -13.76 -10.53
C ILE A 52 9.62 -12.67 -9.46
N GLY A 53 10.46 -12.89 -8.44
CA GLY A 53 10.66 -11.95 -7.34
C GLY A 53 11.02 -10.53 -7.78
N TYR A 54 11.84 -10.38 -8.83
CA TYR A 54 12.19 -9.06 -9.38
C TYR A 54 10.97 -8.34 -9.94
N ASP A 55 10.19 -8.98 -10.83
CA ASP A 55 8.97 -8.40 -11.38
C ASP A 55 7.99 -7.96 -10.28
N VAL A 56 7.83 -8.82 -9.28
CA VAL A 56 6.86 -8.68 -8.21
C VAL A 56 7.23 -7.53 -7.27
N ILE A 57 8.49 -7.43 -6.83
CA ILE A 57 8.88 -6.41 -5.86
C ILE A 57 8.80 -5.00 -6.44
N TYR A 58 9.16 -4.79 -7.71
CA TYR A 58 9.13 -3.46 -8.32
C TYR A 58 7.70 -3.03 -8.63
N SER A 59 6.84 -3.91 -9.13
CA SER A 59 5.43 -3.58 -9.33
C SER A 59 4.71 -3.26 -8.02
N ALA A 60 4.98 -4.00 -6.94
CA ALA A 60 4.42 -3.71 -5.63
C ALA A 60 4.90 -2.34 -5.11
N ARG A 61 6.20 -2.04 -5.23
CA ARG A 61 6.77 -0.74 -4.85
C ARG A 61 6.17 0.41 -5.66
N LEU A 62 5.95 0.21 -6.96
CA LEU A 62 5.30 1.17 -7.84
C LEU A 62 3.90 1.49 -7.32
N ALA A 63 3.05 0.47 -7.13
CA ALA A 63 1.68 0.65 -6.70
C ALA A 63 1.58 1.30 -5.29
N VAL A 64 2.46 0.92 -4.35
CA VAL A 64 2.53 1.53 -3.01
C VAL A 64 2.99 2.99 -3.09
N ARG A 65 3.97 3.29 -3.94
CA ARG A 65 4.45 4.66 -4.13
C ARG A 65 3.34 5.56 -4.67
N GLU A 66 2.69 5.14 -5.74
CA GLU A 66 1.60 5.90 -6.38
C GLU A 66 0.45 6.16 -5.40
N LEU A 67 0.01 5.15 -4.63
CA LEU A 67 -1.01 5.34 -3.61
C LEU A 67 -0.60 6.39 -2.57
N ASN A 68 0.64 6.29 -2.07
CA ASN A 68 1.14 7.22 -1.07
C ASN A 68 1.32 8.64 -1.65
N GLU A 69 1.81 8.78 -2.87
CA GLU A 69 1.95 10.08 -3.55
C GLU A 69 0.57 10.74 -3.79
N ALA A 70 -0.47 9.93 -4.05
CA ALA A 70 -1.85 10.38 -4.13
C ALA A 70 -2.50 10.74 -2.78
N GLY A 71 -1.76 10.65 -1.68
CA GLY A 71 -2.22 11.03 -0.34
C GLY A 71 -2.55 9.86 0.59
N GLY A 72 -2.39 8.62 0.14
CA GLY A 72 -2.73 7.42 0.89
C GLY A 72 -4.20 7.05 0.82
N VAL A 73 -4.68 6.25 1.77
CA VAL A 73 -6.07 5.76 1.82
C VAL A 73 -6.68 5.93 3.20
N HIS A 74 -7.86 6.57 3.29
CA HIS A 74 -8.51 6.95 4.55
C HIS A 74 -7.59 7.63 5.58
N GLY A 75 -6.63 8.44 5.10
CA GLY A 75 -5.64 9.11 5.95
C GLY A 75 -4.48 8.23 6.43
N TYR A 76 -4.40 6.97 5.98
CA TYR A 76 -3.28 6.07 6.23
C TYR A 76 -2.26 6.12 5.08
N ARG A 77 -0.98 5.97 5.45
CA ARG A 77 0.08 5.59 4.52
C ARG A 77 0.22 4.08 4.51
N VAL A 78 0.72 3.55 3.40
CA VAL A 78 0.98 2.12 3.25
C VAL A 78 2.47 1.85 3.22
N ALA A 79 2.91 0.86 4.00
CA ALA A 79 4.25 0.29 3.91
C ALA A 79 4.18 -1.14 3.34
N LEU A 80 5.21 -1.51 2.58
CA LEU A 80 5.36 -2.85 2.04
C LEU A 80 6.28 -3.69 2.95
N VAL A 81 5.83 -4.88 3.32
CA VAL A 81 6.66 -5.89 4.00
C VAL A 81 6.86 -7.04 3.03
N ALA A 82 8.00 -7.05 2.35
CA ALA A 82 8.35 -8.10 1.40
C ALA A 82 9.13 -9.21 2.09
N LEU A 83 8.64 -10.45 2.02
CA LEU A 83 9.27 -11.63 2.61
C LEU A 83 9.44 -12.72 1.56
N ASP A 84 10.57 -13.41 1.62
CA ASP A 84 10.86 -14.55 0.75
C ASP A 84 10.12 -15.81 1.24
N ASP A 85 9.67 -16.63 0.30
CA ASP A 85 9.26 -18.01 0.57
C ASP A 85 10.14 -19.04 -0.17
N GLY A 86 11.13 -18.58 -0.95
CA GLY A 86 12.05 -19.40 -1.73
C GLY A 86 11.38 -20.31 -2.75
N GLY A 87 10.07 -20.14 -3.00
CA GLY A 87 9.28 -21.09 -3.78
C GLY A 87 9.17 -22.46 -3.11
N ASN A 88 9.16 -22.50 -1.77
CA ASN A 88 9.19 -23.72 -0.97
C ASN A 88 8.01 -23.78 0.01
N VAL A 89 7.38 -24.94 0.13
CA VAL A 89 6.17 -25.13 0.96
C VAL A 89 6.43 -24.92 2.45
N ASP A 90 7.56 -25.39 2.98
CA ASP A 90 7.87 -25.25 4.40
C ASP A 90 8.18 -23.79 4.74
N PHE A 91 8.99 -23.13 3.90
CA PHE A 91 9.31 -21.73 4.12
C PHE A 91 8.09 -20.82 3.90
N ALA A 92 7.22 -21.11 2.93
CA ALA A 92 5.95 -20.40 2.74
C ALA A 92 5.05 -20.49 3.99
N ARG A 93 4.99 -21.66 4.64
CA ARG A 93 4.26 -21.83 5.90
C ARG A 93 4.83 -20.96 7.01
N GLU A 94 6.16 -20.98 7.19
CA GLU A 94 6.84 -20.18 8.21
C GLU A 94 6.66 -18.68 7.98
N THR A 95 6.84 -18.23 6.74
CA THR A 95 6.63 -16.84 6.33
C THR A 95 5.19 -16.39 6.57
N ALA A 96 4.20 -17.23 6.21
CA ALA A 96 2.80 -16.92 6.47
C ALA A 96 2.50 -16.77 7.96
N VAL A 97 3.00 -17.69 8.82
CA VAL A 97 2.87 -17.57 10.28
C VAL A 97 3.51 -16.29 10.78
N SER A 98 4.70 -15.93 10.29
CA SER A 98 5.42 -14.73 10.74
C SER A 98 4.63 -13.44 10.50
N LEU A 99 3.92 -13.34 9.37
CA LEU A 99 3.08 -12.18 9.05
C LEU A 99 1.86 -12.06 9.96
N THR A 100 1.37 -13.17 10.52
CA THR A 100 0.26 -13.13 11.50
C THR A 100 0.63 -12.44 12.81
N LEU A 101 1.92 -12.37 13.13
CA LEU A 101 2.43 -11.79 14.37
C LEU A 101 2.43 -10.27 14.36
N ASP A 102 2.36 -9.64 13.18
CA ASP A 102 2.32 -8.19 13.04
C ASP A 102 0.86 -7.69 12.85
N PRO A 103 0.26 -7.06 13.87
CA PRO A 103 -1.11 -6.55 13.75
C PRO A 103 -1.24 -5.38 12.75
N ALA A 104 -0.13 -4.75 12.34
CA ALA A 104 -0.15 -3.72 11.31
C ALA A 104 -0.26 -4.31 9.89
N ILE A 105 -0.05 -5.63 9.71
CA ILE A 105 -0.34 -6.31 8.44
C ILE A 105 -1.85 -6.46 8.29
N ILE A 106 -2.40 -5.74 7.32
CA ILE A 106 -3.86 -5.68 7.07
C ILE A 106 -4.29 -6.49 5.86
N ALA A 107 -3.36 -6.87 4.98
CA ALA A 107 -3.58 -7.80 3.89
C ALA A 107 -2.24 -8.37 3.41
N VAL A 108 -2.30 -9.49 2.68
CA VAL A 108 -1.16 -10.12 2.02
C VAL A 108 -1.46 -10.29 0.53
N VAL A 109 -0.48 -9.97 -0.31
CA VAL A 109 -0.45 -10.31 -1.73
C VAL A 109 0.62 -11.36 -1.92
N GLY A 110 0.28 -12.44 -2.61
CA GLY A 110 1.27 -13.40 -3.07
C GLY A 110 1.01 -14.82 -2.65
N HIS A 111 2.13 -15.44 -2.30
CA HIS A 111 2.54 -16.76 -2.76
C HIS A 111 2.27 -16.98 -4.26
N TRP A 112 3.33 -17.32 -4.99
CA TRP A 112 3.32 -17.32 -6.46
C TRP A 112 3.20 -18.70 -7.09
N GLN A 113 3.41 -19.75 -6.30
CA GLN A 113 3.22 -21.13 -6.74
C GLN A 113 1.95 -21.67 -6.12
N PRO A 114 1.17 -22.50 -6.85
CA PRO A 114 -0.02 -23.12 -6.30
C PRO A 114 0.22 -23.79 -4.94
N GLU A 115 1.39 -24.40 -4.75
CA GLU A 115 1.66 -25.22 -3.57
C GLU A 115 2.04 -24.37 -2.35
N THR A 116 2.72 -23.24 -2.58
CA THR A 116 3.00 -22.26 -1.53
C THR A 116 1.75 -21.47 -1.18
N THR A 117 0.90 -21.16 -2.16
CA THR A 117 -0.40 -20.53 -1.94
C THR A 117 -1.32 -21.44 -1.12
N ALA A 118 -1.42 -22.72 -1.49
CA ALA A 118 -2.29 -23.69 -0.83
C ALA A 118 -1.96 -23.88 0.65
N VAL A 119 -0.67 -23.80 1.03
CA VAL A 119 -0.25 -23.96 2.43
C VAL A 119 -0.45 -22.69 3.26
N ALA A 120 -0.34 -21.51 2.63
CA ALA A 120 -0.43 -20.22 3.30
C ALA A 120 -1.86 -19.71 3.46
N ALA A 121 -2.72 -19.96 2.47
CA ALA A 121 -4.12 -19.53 2.47
C ALA A 121 -4.88 -19.86 3.77
N PRO A 122 -4.86 -21.11 4.30
CA PRO A 122 -5.57 -21.41 5.54
C PRO A 122 -4.99 -20.71 6.78
N ILE A 123 -3.71 -20.34 6.76
CA ILE A 123 -3.04 -19.62 7.87
C ILE A 123 -3.54 -18.18 7.92
N TYR A 124 -3.57 -17.50 6.78
CA TYR A 124 -4.10 -16.14 6.69
C TYR A 124 -5.59 -16.12 7.02
N ALA A 125 -6.38 -17.08 6.52
CA ALA A 125 -7.79 -17.20 6.85
C ALA A 125 -8.03 -17.38 8.36
N ALA A 126 -7.27 -18.25 9.03
CA ALA A 126 -7.37 -18.44 10.48
C ALA A 126 -6.97 -17.19 11.29
N ALA A 127 -6.03 -16.40 10.78
CA ALA A 127 -5.61 -15.13 11.38
C ALA A 127 -6.50 -13.93 10.96
N GLY A 128 -7.54 -14.18 10.15
CA GLY A 128 -8.41 -13.17 9.59
C GLY A 128 -7.70 -12.18 8.67
N ILE A 129 -6.56 -12.53 8.05
CA ILE A 129 -5.82 -11.65 7.14
C ILE A 129 -6.38 -11.80 5.73
N PRO A 130 -6.92 -10.73 5.12
CA PRO A 130 -7.27 -10.70 3.70
C PRO A 130 -6.07 -11.09 2.84
N PHE A 131 -6.31 -11.98 1.88
CA PHE A 131 -5.26 -12.58 1.07
C PHE A 131 -5.61 -12.51 -0.41
N VAL A 132 -4.68 -12.00 -1.22
CA VAL A 132 -4.75 -12.01 -2.69
C VAL A 132 -3.78 -13.10 -3.19
N PRO A 133 -4.27 -14.31 -3.50
CA PRO A 133 -3.43 -15.44 -3.92
C PRO A 133 -2.94 -15.25 -5.34
N MET A 134 -1.62 -15.34 -5.55
CA MET A 134 -1.02 -15.11 -6.88
C MET A 134 -0.62 -16.39 -7.61
N GLY A 135 -0.59 -17.52 -6.91
CA GLY A 135 -0.41 -18.87 -7.48
C GLY A 135 -1.70 -19.49 -8.03
N GLU A 136 -2.79 -18.73 -8.09
CA GLU A 136 -4.09 -19.17 -8.57
C GLU A 136 -4.63 -18.23 -9.66
N ARG A 137 -5.56 -18.74 -10.50
CA ARG A 137 -6.26 -17.88 -11.47
C ARG A 137 -7.11 -16.83 -10.73
N PRO A 138 -7.32 -15.63 -11.32
CA PRO A 138 -6.96 -15.21 -12.67
C PRO A 138 -5.51 -14.72 -12.80
N PHE A 139 -4.75 -14.67 -11.71
CA PHE A 139 -3.38 -14.18 -11.73
C PHE A 139 -2.47 -15.20 -12.44
N GLY A 140 -1.61 -14.70 -13.32
CA GLY A 140 -0.69 -15.49 -14.11
C GLY A 140 0.27 -14.61 -14.91
N PRO A 141 1.23 -15.21 -15.64
CA PRO A 141 2.14 -14.46 -16.49
C PRO A 141 1.38 -13.79 -17.63
N THR A 142 1.82 -12.58 -17.98
CA THR A 142 1.30 -11.75 -19.08
C THR A 142 2.41 -11.48 -20.08
N ASP A 143 2.06 -11.11 -21.32
CA ASP A 143 3.05 -10.70 -22.32
C ASP A 143 3.46 -9.23 -22.10
N PRO A 144 4.72 -8.95 -21.69
CA PRO A 144 5.17 -7.58 -21.42
C PRO A 144 5.06 -6.63 -22.61
N THR A 145 5.07 -7.16 -23.84
CA THR A 145 5.00 -6.36 -25.07
C THR A 145 3.61 -5.77 -25.31
N THR A 146 2.60 -6.29 -24.63
CA THR A 146 1.21 -5.83 -24.70
C THR A 146 0.87 -4.78 -23.65
N LEU A 147 1.82 -4.47 -22.75
CA LEU A 147 1.56 -3.59 -21.62
C LEU A 147 1.49 -2.12 -22.03
N PRO A 148 0.62 -1.32 -21.39
CA PRO A 148 0.54 0.11 -21.59
C PRO A 148 1.89 0.83 -21.40
N SER A 149 2.20 1.78 -22.28
CA SER A 149 3.48 2.49 -22.30
C SER A 149 3.72 3.37 -21.07
N ASP A 150 2.65 3.91 -20.49
CA ASP A 150 2.69 4.68 -19.24
C ASP A 150 3.09 3.80 -18.06
N PHE A 151 2.53 2.58 -17.93
CA PHE A 151 2.98 1.60 -16.94
C PHE A 151 4.45 1.25 -17.12
N LEU A 152 4.88 0.93 -18.35
CA LEU A 152 6.27 0.58 -18.62
C LEU A 152 7.23 1.72 -18.26
N THR A 153 6.83 2.97 -18.51
CA THR A 153 7.60 4.17 -18.14
C THR A 153 7.70 4.31 -16.62
N ALA A 154 6.58 4.17 -15.90
CA ALA A 154 6.53 4.29 -14.45
C ALA A 154 7.28 3.16 -13.73
N TYR A 155 7.24 1.95 -14.29
CA TYR A 155 8.00 0.79 -13.85
C TYR A 155 9.50 1.01 -14.03
N ALA A 156 9.94 1.40 -15.23
CA ALA A 156 11.35 1.67 -15.51
C ALA A 156 11.92 2.80 -14.63
N ALA A 157 11.10 3.78 -14.24
CA ALA A 157 11.52 4.89 -13.39
C ALA A 157 11.94 4.47 -11.97
N ILE A 158 11.54 3.28 -11.50
CA ILE A 158 11.80 2.82 -10.11
C ILE A 158 12.51 1.50 -9.97
N THR A 159 12.79 0.86 -11.10
CA THR A 159 13.75 -0.23 -11.18
C THR A 159 15.18 0.30 -11.25
N PRO A 160 16.14 -0.30 -10.54
CA PRO A 160 17.55 -0.05 -10.77
C PRO A 160 17.99 -0.64 -12.12
N PHE A 161 19.17 -0.23 -12.60
CA PHE A 161 19.89 -0.86 -13.73
C PHE A 161 19.10 -1.03 -15.04
N ASN A 162 18.07 -0.21 -15.29
CA ASN A 162 17.21 -0.28 -16.48
C ASN A 162 16.51 -1.65 -16.65
N GLU A 163 16.12 -2.30 -15.54
CA GLU A 163 15.30 -3.50 -15.64
C GLU A 163 13.96 -3.20 -16.33
N THR A 164 13.52 -4.14 -17.16
CA THR A 164 12.24 -4.06 -17.87
C THR A 164 11.19 -4.92 -17.18
N ALA A 165 9.93 -4.55 -17.30
CA ALA A 165 8.82 -5.36 -16.79
C ALA A 165 8.85 -6.78 -17.39
N GLY A 166 8.91 -7.80 -16.54
CA GLY A 166 8.73 -9.19 -16.94
C GLY A 166 7.28 -9.65 -16.85
N PRO A 167 7.01 -10.95 -17.09
CA PRO A 167 5.66 -11.49 -17.24
C PRO A 167 4.75 -11.30 -16.01
N TYR A 168 5.32 -11.15 -14.82
CA TYR A 168 4.54 -11.01 -13.58
C TYR A 168 4.35 -9.57 -13.11
N ALA A 169 4.96 -8.61 -13.81
CA ALA A 169 4.93 -7.21 -13.41
C ALA A 169 3.49 -6.65 -13.42
N ALA A 170 2.77 -6.79 -14.53
CA ALA A 170 1.41 -6.24 -14.67
C ALA A 170 0.41 -6.93 -13.73
N THR A 171 0.50 -8.25 -13.62
CA THR A 171 -0.36 -9.07 -12.75
C THR A 171 -0.18 -8.68 -11.28
N THR A 172 1.06 -8.46 -10.84
CA THR A 172 1.34 -7.95 -9.49
C THR A 172 0.76 -6.56 -9.29
N TYR A 173 0.97 -5.66 -10.25
CA TYR A 173 0.43 -4.30 -10.16
C TYR A 173 -1.10 -4.31 -10.03
N ASN A 174 -1.79 -5.13 -10.84
CA ASN A 174 -3.24 -5.30 -10.77
C ASN A 174 -3.72 -5.83 -9.42
N ALA A 175 -3.00 -6.78 -8.81
CA ALA A 175 -3.34 -7.28 -7.47
C ALA A 175 -3.30 -6.17 -6.40
N PHE A 176 -2.32 -5.27 -6.47
CA PHE A 176 -2.27 -4.11 -5.58
C PHE A 176 -3.37 -3.09 -5.88
N GLN A 177 -3.67 -2.84 -7.15
CA GLN A 177 -4.76 -1.94 -7.52
C GLN A 177 -6.13 -2.48 -7.08
N LEU A 178 -6.37 -3.79 -7.17
CA LEU A 178 -7.54 -4.45 -6.57
C LEU A 178 -7.61 -4.17 -5.06
N LEU A 179 -6.48 -4.36 -4.36
CA LEU A 179 -6.41 -4.09 -2.93
C LEU A 179 -6.65 -2.61 -2.59
N TRP A 180 -6.18 -1.68 -3.42
CA TRP A 180 -6.41 -0.24 -3.23
C TRP A 180 -7.88 0.12 -3.36
N GLN A 181 -8.56 -0.44 -4.35
CA GLN A 181 -10.00 -0.27 -4.49
C GLN A 181 -10.73 -0.84 -3.26
N ALA A 182 -10.39 -2.05 -2.83
CA ALA A 182 -10.97 -2.65 -1.63
C ALA A 182 -10.73 -1.81 -0.38
N LEU A 183 -9.55 -1.21 -0.24
CA LEU A 183 -9.25 -0.31 0.88
C LEU A 183 -10.03 1.00 0.80
N ALA A 184 -10.26 1.56 -0.40
CA ALA A 184 -10.98 2.81 -0.57
C ALA A 184 -12.50 2.69 -0.26
N THR A 185 -13.05 1.48 -0.37
CA THR A 185 -14.45 1.16 -0.06
C THR A 185 -14.62 0.54 1.34
N ALA A 186 -13.54 0.19 2.02
CA ALA A 186 -13.59 -0.37 3.36
C ALA A 186 -14.16 0.63 4.38
N THR A 187 -14.95 0.13 5.33
CA THR A 187 -15.42 0.96 6.44
C THR A 187 -14.24 1.44 7.30
N THR A 188 -14.34 2.66 7.81
CA THR A 188 -13.32 3.26 8.68
C THR A 188 -13.66 3.06 10.18
N PRO A 189 -12.67 2.82 11.06
CA PRO A 189 -11.23 2.70 10.79
C PRO A 189 -10.89 1.43 9.99
N ILE A 190 -9.83 1.49 9.18
CA ILE A 190 -9.37 0.34 8.38
C ILE A 190 -9.08 -0.84 9.31
N SER A 191 -9.63 -2.00 8.97
CA SER A 191 -9.45 -3.26 9.68
C SER A 191 -9.38 -4.42 8.69
N ARG A 192 -8.88 -5.57 9.14
CA ARG A 192 -8.85 -6.78 8.32
C ARG A 192 -10.25 -7.20 7.84
N ASP A 193 -11.25 -7.13 8.72
CA ASP A 193 -12.63 -7.49 8.38
C ASP A 193 -13.24 -6.57 7.32
N SER A 194 -12.99 -5.25 7.41
CA SER A 194 -13.53 -4.30 6.45
C SER A 194 -12.93 -4.46 5.04
N ILE A 195 -11.68 -4.92 4.96
CA ILE A 195 -11.01 -5.23 3.69
C ILE A 195 -11.53 -6.56 3.11
N ALA A 196 -11.66 -7.60 3.94
CA ALA A 196 -12.15 -8.91 3.51
C ALA A 196 -13.56 -8.82 2.89
N ALA A 197 -14.45 -8.06 3.53
CA ALA A 197 -15.79 -7.80 3.00
C ALA A 197 -15.73 -7.11 1.63
N SER A 198 -14.82 -6.14 1.46
CA SER A 198 -14.71 -5.40 0.22
C SER A 198 -14.10 -6.22 -0.93
N LEU A 199 -13.13 -7.09 -0.65
CA LEU A 199 -12.54 -7.96 -1.68
C LEU A 199 -13.56 -8.97 -2.22
N SER A 200 -14.49 -9.45 -1.38
CA SER A 200 -15.49 -10.44 -1.79
C SER A 200 -16.63 -9.91 -2.68
N SER A 201 -16.74 -8.59 -2.86
CA SER A 201 -17.91 -7.94 -3.44
C SER A 201 -17.70 -7.32 -4.83
N HIS A 202 -16.52 -7.44 -5.44
CA HIS A 202 -16.17 -6.70 -6.65
C HIS A 202 -15.51 -7.58 -7.73
N GLU A 203 -16.03 -7.51 -8.96
CA GLU A 203 -15.25 -7.83 -10.16
C GLU A 203 -14.33 -6.65 -10.48
N TYR A 204 -13.03 -6.88 -10.58
CA TYR A 204 -12.03 -5.84 -10.75
C TYR A 204 -11.53 -5.75 -12.20
N GLN A 205 -11.63 -4.57 -12.83
CA GLN A 205 -10.98 -4.32 -14.12
C GLN A 205 -9.52 -3.93 -13.92
N GLY A 206 -8.61 -4.87 -14.18
CA GLY A 206 -7.18 -4.65 -14.20
C GLY A 206 -6.64 -4.28 -15.58
N MET A 207 -5.37 -3.88 -15.62
CA MET A 207 -4.61 -3.64 -16.85
C MET A 207 -4.62 -4.84 -17.81
N THR A 208 -4.83 -6.05 -17.28
CA THR A 208 -4.79 -7.31 -18.04
C THR A 208 -6.19 -7.92 -18.21
N GLY A 209 -7.26 -7.18 -17.92
CA GLY A 209 -8.65 -7.62 -18.00
C GLY A 209 -9.35 -7.75 -16.64
N SER A 210 -10.57 -8.29 -16.65
CA SER A 210 -11.35 -8.51 -15.43
C SER A 210 -10.75 -9.62 -14.56
N ILE A 211 -10.63 -9.34 -13.27
CA ILE A 211 -10.26 -10.22 -12.18
C ILE A 211 -11.58 -10.51 -11.44
N PRO A 212 -12.17 -11.70 -11.62
CA PRO A 212 -13.36 -12.11 -10.87
C PRO A 212 -13.11 -12.25 -9.37
#